data_AF-A0A0T5Z1H4-F1
#
_entry.id   AF-A0A0T5Z1H4-F1
#
_cell.length_a   1.000
_cell.length_b   1.000
_cell.length_c   1.000
_cell.angle_alpha   90.00
_cell.angle_beta   90.00
_cell.angle_gamma   90.00
#
_symmetry.space_group_name_H-M   'P 1'
#
loop_
_entity.id
_entity.type
_entity.pdbx_description
1 polymer ?
#
loop_
_entity_poly.entity_id
_entity_poly.type
_entity_poly.pdbx_seq_one_letter_code
_entity_poly.pdbx_strand_id
1 'polypeptide(L)'
;MVRRADGFHAYQLAVVVDDALQGITRVVRGADLLLSTPRQIHLQQLLEFPAPAFAHLPLVVDRTGRKLSKQSGDAPVDARKPLPALLLALVHLGQPMPSEPPLGLDEFWEWAICHWSMAAVPKKLAALPSQLC
;
A
#
# COMPACT_ATOMS: atom_id res chain seq x y z
N MET A 1 -4.08 23.11 1.55
CA MET A 1 -3.42 23.55 2.79
C MET A 1 -1.99 23.00 2.80
N VAL A 2 -0.98 23.88 2.86
CA VAL A 2 0.46 23.50 2.84
C VAL A 2 1.16 23.75 4.18
N ARG A 3 0.57 24.59 5.05
CA ARG A 3 0.97 24.84 6.43
C ARG A 3 -0.27 24.80 7.31
N ARG A 4 -0.16 24.19 8.49
CA ARG A 4 -1.21 24.07 9.49
C ARG A 4 -1.19 25.26 10.46
N ALA A 5 -2.31 25.48 11.16
CA ALA A 5 -2.43 26.56 12.14
C ALA A 5 -1.46 26.42 13.33
N ASP A 6 -1.06 25.19 13.66
CA ASP A 6 -0.05 24.86 14.67
C ASP A 6 1.40 25.05 14.18
N GLY A 7 1.60 25.65 13.01
CA GLY A 7 2.91 26.01 12.47
C GLY A 7 3.60 24.89 11.69
N PHE A 8 3.14 23.64 11.80
CA PHE A 8 3.73 22.51 11.09
C PHE A 8 3.37 22.48 9.60
N HIS A 9 4.27 21.93 8.78
CA HIS A 9 3.97 21.68 7.37
C HIS A 9 2.87 20.64 7.23
N ALA A 10 1.96 20.87 6.29
CA ALA A 10 0.93 19.89 5.98
C ALA A 10 1.56 18.71 5.23
N TYR A 11 1.02 17.51 5.45
CA TYR A 11 1.41 16.27 4.77
C TYR A 11 1.56 16.43 3.24
N GLN A 12 0.67 17.24 2.63
CA GLN A 12 0.67 17.48 1.18
C GLN A 12 1.97 18.12 0.68
N LEU A 13 2.56 19.04 1.46
CA LEU A 13 3.82 19.69 1.10
C LEU A 13 5.00 18.79 1.43
N ALA A 14 5.02 18.19 2.63
CA ALA A 14 6.12 17.35 3.08
C ALA A 14 6.41 16.21 2.11
N VAL A 15 5.38 15.42 1.74
CA VAL A 15 5.55 14.30 0.80
C VAL A 15 6.06 14.73 -0.57
N VAL A 16 5.55 15.85 -1.10
CA VAL A 16 5.98 16.32 -2.42
C VAL A 16 7.45 16.71 -2.44
N VAL A 17 7.91 17.39 -1.39
CA VAL A 17 9.31 17.81 -1.26
C VAL A 17 10.21 16.60 -1.02
N ASP A 18 9.84 15.72 -0.09
CA ASP A 18 10.65 14.56 0.27
C ASP A 18 10.78 13.58 -0.91
N ASP A 19 9.68 13.25 -1.61
CA ASP A 19 9.70 12.37 -2.79
C ASP A 19 10.61 12.94 -3.89
N ALA A 20 10.58 14.26 -4.11
CA ALA A 20 11.42 14.91 -5.10
C ALA A 20 12.90 14.89 -4.71
N LEU A 21 13.23 15.23 -3.46
CA LEU A 21 14.61 15.25 -2.96
C LEU A 21 15.22 13.84 -2.91
N GLN A 22 14.40 12.81 -2.68
CA GLN A 22 14.83 11.41 -2.68
C GLN A 22 14.85 10.78 -4.08
N GLY A 23 14.41 11.50 -5.12
CA GLY A 23 14.37 10.99 -6.49
C GLY A 23 13.37 9.85 -6.69
N ILE A 24 12.26 9.83 -5.95
CA ILE A 24 11.23 8.81 -6.07
C ILE A 24 10.57 8.89 -7.45
N THR A 25 10.64 7.81 -8.23
CA THR A 25 10.05 7.74 -9.58
C THR A 25 8.69 7.06 -9.61
N ARG A 26 8.38 6.24 -8.60
CA ARG A 26 7.14 5.44 -8.50
C ARG A 26 6.65 5.41 -7.07
N VAL A 27 5.42 5.88 -6.85
CA VAL A 27 4.75 5.86 -5.55
C VAL A 27 3.67 4.78 -5.55
N VAL A 28 3.87 3.73 -4.76
CA VAL A 28 2.91 2.64 -4.54
C VAL A 28 2.37 2.74 -3.11
N ARG A 29 1.07 2.98 -2.94
CA ARG A 29 0.46 3.24 -1.62
C ARG A 29 -1.01 2.80 -1.56
N GLY A 30 -1.64 2.86 -0.40
CA GLY A 30 -3.07 2.51 -0.24
C GLY A 30 -4.03 3.46 -0.97
N ALA A 31 -5.17 2.95 -1.42
CA ALA A 31 -6.21 3.71 -2.12
C ALA A 31 -6.89 4.80 -1.29
N ASP A 32 -6.72 4.80 0.03
CA ASP A 32 -7.16 5.87 0.92
C ASP A 32 -6.46 7.21 0.65
N LEU A 33 -5.29 7.19 0.01
CA LEU A 33 -4.57 8.39 -0.41
C LEU A 33 -4.85 8.82 -1.86
N LEU A 34 -5.72 8.10 -2.58
CA LEU A 34 -6.02 8.39 -4.00
C LEU A 34 -6.45 9.85 -4.20
N LEU A 35 -7.35 10.36 -3.36
CA LEU A 35 -7.87 11.73 -3.44
C LEU A 35 -6.87 12.82 -3.01
N SER A 36 -5.71 12.46 -2.46
CA SER A 36 -4.61 13.41 -2.22
C SER A 36 -3.74 13.63 -3.46
N THR A 37 -3.68 12.64 -4.35
CA THR A 37 -2.79 12.64 -5.52
C THR A 37 -2.96 13.88 -6.41
N PRO A 38 -4.18 14.34 -6.77
CA PRO A 38 -4.32 15.52 -7.63
C PRO A 38 -3.72 16.79 -7.02
N ARG A 39 -3.85 16.95 -5.69
CA ARG A 39 -3.27 18.11 -4.98
C ARG A 39 -1.74 18.01 -4.91
N GLN A 40 -1.20 16.81 -4.73
CA GLN A 40 0.24 16.58 -4.71
C GLN A 40 0.87 16.82 -6.09
N ILE A 41 0.23 16.34 -7.17
CA ILE A 41 0.65 16.63 -8.55
C ILE A 41 0.63 18.13 -8.81
N HIS A 42 -0.42 18.83 -8.39
CA HIS A 42 -0.48 20.29 -8.57
C HIS A 42 0.65 21.01 -7.82
N LEU A 43 0.98 20.59 -6.60
CA LEU A 43 2.12 21.13 -5.85
C LEU A 43 3.47 20.80 -6.51
N GLN A 44 3.66 19.59 -7.03
CA GLN A 44 4.85 19.21 -7.79
C GLN A 44 5.06 20.14 -8.99
N GLN A 45 4.00 20.42 -9.74
CA GLN A 45 4.04 21.34 -10.89
C GLN A 45 4.44 22.76 -10.48
N LEU A 46 3.87 23.28 -9.38
CA LEU A 46 4.20 24.62 -8.87
C LEU A 46 5.64 24.75 -8.36
N LEU A 47 6.20 23.64 -7.87
CA LEU A 47 7.58 23.56 -7.37
C LEU A 47 8.57 23.08 -8.44
N GLU A 48 8.12 22.89 -9.68
CA GLU A 48 8.92 22.40 -10.81
C GLU A 48 9.59 21.04 -10.54
N PHE A 49 8.94 20.20 -9.72
CA PHE A 49 9.41 18.84 -9.44
C PHE A 49 8.87 17.82 -10.44
N PRO A 50 9.64 16.77 -10.77
CA PRO A 50 9.16 15.67 -11.59
C PRO A 50 8.02 14.93 -10.90
N ALA A 51 6.97 14.61 -11.66
CA ALA A 51 5.85 13.82 -11.15
C ALA A 51 6.17 12.31 -11.24
N PRO A 52 6.08 11.55 -10.13
CA PRO A 52 6.26 10.11 -10.17
C PRO A 52 5.05 9.41 -10.80
N ALA A 53 5.22 8.16 -11.21
CA ALA A 53 4.09 7.30 -11.53
C ALA A 53 3.41 6.81 -10.24
N PHE A 54 2.08 6.83 -10.19
CA PHE A 54 1.31 6.43 -9.01
C PHE A 54 0.59 5.11 -9.20
N ALA A 55 0.63 4.24 -8.19
CA ALA A 55 -0.23 3.07 -8.05
C ALA A 55 -0.92 3.07 -6.68
N HIS A 56 -2.22 2.78 -6.67
CA HIS A 56 -3.04 2.77 -5.46
C HIS A 56 -3.58 1.37 -5.21
N LEU A 57 -3.08 0.72 -4.15
CA LEU A 57 -3.42 -0.65 -3.77
C LEU A 57 -4.80 -0.71 -3.07
N PRO A 58 -5.58 -1.78 -3.28
CA PRO A 58 -6.89 -1.93 -2.66
C PRO A 58 -6.77 -1.98 -1.13
N LEU A 59 -7.71 -1.33 -0.44
CA LEU A 59 -7.77 -1.40 1.02
C LEU A 59 -8.15 -2.82 1.46
N VAL A 60 -7.58 -3.26 2.58
CA VAL A 60 -8.01 -4.49 3.23
C VAL A 60 -9.30 -4.21 3.97
N VAL A 61 -10.33 -5.01 3.70
CA VAL A 61 -11.65 -4.89 4.30
C VAL A 61 -12.08 -6.22 4.93
N ASP A 62 -12.88 -6.15 5.99
CA ASP A 62 -13.54 -7.32 6.54
C ASP A 62 -14.72 -7.77 5.65
N ARG A 63 -15.41 -8.82 6.10
CA ARG A 63 -16.54 -9.43 5.39
C ARG A 63 -17.74 -8.50 5.19
N THR A 64 -17.85 -7.44 5.98
CA THR A 64 -18.90 -6.42 5.87
C THR A 64 -18.50 -5.28 4.92
N GLY A 65 -17.27 -5.33 4.38
CA GLY A 65 -16.69 -4.26 3.57
C GLY A 65 -16.11 -3.11 4.41
N ARG A 66 -16.05 -3.26 5.74
CA ARG A 66 -15.44 -2.25 6.62
C ARG A 66 -13.92 -2.32 6.50
N LYS A 67 -13.28 -1.17 6.32
CA LYS A 67 -11.82 -1.03 6.30
C LYS A 67 -11.21 -1.54 7.60
N LEU A 68 -10.25 -2.45 7.50
CA LEU A 68 -9.44 -2.85 8.65
C LEU A 68 -8.52 -1.69 9.04
N SER A 69 -8.45 -1.39 10.33
CA SER A 69 -7.60 -0.32 10.85
C SER A 69 -7.13 -0.58 12.28
N LYS A 70 -5.92 -0.11 12.59
CA LYS A 70 -5.39 -0.14 13.96
C LYS A 70 -6.28 0.64 14.95
N GLN A 71 -6.95 1.70 14.48
CA GLN A 71 -7.84 2.52 15.30
C GLN A 71 -9.12 1.77 15.69
N SER A 72 -9.57 0.84 14.86
CA SER A 72 -10.78 0.04 15.10
C SER A 72 -10.54 -1.20 15.96
N GLY A 73 -9.32 -1.40 16.47
CA GLY A 73 -8.97 -2.57 17.29
C GLY A 73 -8.84 -3.87 16.50
N ASP A 74 -8.70 -3.80 15.17
CA ASP A 74 -8.49 -4.99 14.34
C ASP A 74 -7.15 -5.66 14.69
N ALA A 75 -7.12 -7.00 14.61
CA ALA A 75 -5.97 -7.79 15.03
C ALA A 75 -4.68 -7.37 14.30
N PRO A 76 -3.57 -7.13 15.02
CA PRO A 76 -2.31 -6.80 14.39
C PRO A 76 -1.69 -8.03 13.71
N VAL A 77 -0.79 -7.78 12.75
CA VAL A 77 0.08 -8.83 12.21
C VAL A 77 1.04 -9.31 13.31
N ASP A 78 1.10 -10.62 13.55
CA ASP A 78 2.12 -11.20 14.45
C ASP A 78 3.48 -11.20 13.75
N ALA A 79 4.35 -10.26 14.13
CA ALA A 79 5.69 -10.13 13.59
C ALA A 79 6.58 -11.37 13.84
N ARG A 80 6.24 -12.23 14.82
CA ARG A 80 6.99 -13.47 15.12
C ARG A 80 6.59 -14.62 14.20
N LYS A 81 5.40 -14.54 13.57
CA LYS A 81 4.87 -15.52 12.62
C LYS A 81 4.26 -14.79 11.41
N PRO A 82 5.08 -14.12 10.58
CA PRO A 82 4.58 -13.24 9.51
C PRO A 82 4.07 -13.97 8.27
N LEU A 83 4.51 -15.22 8.03
CA LEU A 83 4.20 -15.97 6.80
C LEU A 83 2.69 -16.06 6.49
N PRO A 84 1.79 -16.38 7.44
CA PRO A 84 0.35 -16.39 7.17
C PRO A 84 -0.18 -15.03 6.66
N ALA A 85 0.28 -13.92 7.25
CA ALA A 85 -0.14 -12.58 6.83
C ALA A 85 0.42 -12.21 5.44
N LEU A 86 1.64 -12.66 5.13
CA LEU A 86 2.26 -12.47 3.83
C LEU A 86 1.56 -13.26 2.71
N LEU A 87 1.18 -14.51 2.98
CA LEU A 87 0.38 -15.32 2.07
C LEU A 87 -1.01 -14.70 1.84
N LEU A 88 -1.65 -14.20 2.90
CA LEU A 88 -2.89 -13.42 2.78
C LEU A 88 -2.71 -12.16 1.93
N ALA A 89 -1.57 -11.48 2.05
CA ALA A 89 -1.27 -10.32 1.23
C ALA A 89 -1.13 -10.68 -0.26
N LEU A 90 -0.51 -11.81 -0.62
CA LEU A 90 -0.47 -12.29 -2.01
C LEU A 90 -1.87 -12.48 -2.57
N VAL A 91 -2.75 -13.18 -1.83
CA VAL A 91 -4.14 -13.39 -2.22
C VAL A 91 -4.88 -12.07 -2.40
N HIS A 92 -4.75 -11.16 -1.42
CA HIS A 92 -5.41 -9.84 -1.46
C HIS A 92 -4.93 -8.98 -2.63
N LEU A 93 -3.64 -9.09 -2.97
CA LEU A 93 -3.02 -8.38 -4.10
C LEU A 93 -3.22 -9.12 -5.44
N GLY A 94 -4.02 -10.19 -5.47
CA GLY A 94 -4.33 -10.95 -6.69
C GLY A 94 -3.13 -11.69 -7.27
N GLN A 95 -2.07 -11.89 -6.49
CA GLN A 95 -0.85 -12.56 -6.93
C GLN A 95 -1.05 -14.08 -7.00
N PRO A 96 -0.28 -14.78 -7.85
CA PRO A 96 -0.25 -16.24 -7.80
C PRO A 96 0.19 -16.71 -6.41
N MET A 97 -0.22 -17.92 -6.04
CA MET A 97 0.23 -18.58 -4.82
C MET A 97 1.29 -19.64 -5.15
N PRO A 98 2.31 -19.84 -4.30
CA PRO A 98 3.22 -20.95 -4.46
C PRO A 98 2.45 -22.27 -4.31
N SER A 99 2.84 -23.28 -5.10
CA SER A 99 2.20 -24.61 -5.08
C SER A 99 2.43 -25.34 -3.76
N GLU A 100 3.56 -25.05 -3.10
CA GLU A 100 3.91 -25.55 -1.77
C GLU A 100 4.11 -24.36 -0.82
N PRO A 101 3.73 -24.48 0.47
CA PRO A 101 3.98 -23.40 1.42
C PRO A 101 5.49 -23.18 1.61
N PRO A 102 5.96 -21.92 1.56
CA PRO A 102 7.38 -21.62 1.78
C PRO A 102 7.78 -22.01 3.21
N LEU A 103 8.97 -22.60 3.34
CA LEU A 103 9.53 -23.05 4.61
C LEU A 103 10.05 -21.88 5.47
N GLY A 104 10.24 -20.71 4.86
CA GLY A 104 10.76 -19.52 5.52
C GLY A 104 10.48 -18.22 4.76
N LEU A 105 10.93 -17.11 5.35
CA LEU A 105 10.76 -15.78 4.75
C LEU A 105 11.59 -15.60 3.48
N ASP A 106 12.81 -16.14 3.44
CA ASP A 106 13.70 -15.98 2.29
C ASP A 106 13.10 -16.64 1.05
N GLU A 107 12.65 -17.89 1.18
CA GLU A 107 11.94 -18.60 0.11
C GLU A 107 10.65 -17.90 -0.32
N PHE A 108 9.88 -17.37 0.65
CA PHE A 108 8.70 -16.56 0.33
C PHE A 108 9.07 -15.34 -0.53
N TRP A 109 10.10 -14.58 -0.16
CA TRP A 109 10.48 -13.36 -0.87
C TRP A 109 11.10 -13.65 -2.24
N GLU A 110 11.98 -14.63 -2.34
CA GLU A 110 12.53 -15.09 -3.62
C GLU A 110 11.40 -15.45 -4.58
N TRP A 111 10.44 -16.26 -4.11
CA TRP A 111 9.29 -16.64 -4.92
C TRP A 111 8.40 -15.45 -5.28
N ALA A 112 8.02 -14.63 -4.30
CA ALA A 112 7.09 -13.52 -4.50
C ALA A 112 7.66 -12.46 -5.45
N ILE A 113 8.97 -12.17 -5.37
CA ILE A 113 9.63 -11.22 -6.27
C ILE A 113 9.61 -11.75 -7.71
N CYS A 114 9.91 -13.03 -7.93
CA CYS A 114 9.91 -13.63 -9.26
C CYS A 114 8.52 -13.69 -9.92
N HIS A 115 7.46 -13.80 -9.12
CA HIS A 115 6.09 -14.00 -9.63
C HIS A 115 5.20 -12.74 -9.51
N TRP A 116 5.76 -11.63 -9.04
CA TRP A 116 5.02 -10.38 -8.84
C TRP A 116 4.54 -9.79 -10.16
N SER A 117 3.27 -9.35 -10.17
CA SER A 117 2.70 -8.58 -11.27
C SER A 117 1.76 -7.49 -10.76
N MET A 118 2.13 -6.23 -11.05
CA MET A 118 1.26 -5.07 -10.84
C MET A 118 -0.05 -5.17 -11.61
N ALA A 119 -0.07 -5.87 -12.75
CA ALA A 119 -1.27 -6.02 -13.57
C ALA A 119 -2.32 -6.92 -12.91
N ALA A 120 -1.90 -7.81 -11.99
CA ALA A 120 -2.78 -8.70 -11.26
C ALA A 120 -3.48 -8.02 -10.06
N VAL A 121 -2.99 -6.84 -9.64
CA VAL A 121 -3.55 -6.12 -8.49
C VAL A 121 -5.01 -5.72 -8.74
N PRO A 122 -5.96 -6.10 -7.87
CA PRO A 122 -7.36 -5.75 -8.03
C PRO A 122 -7.59 -4.24 -8.04
N LYS A 123 -8.37 -3.77 -9.03
CA LYS A 123 -8.78 -2.35 -9.13
C LYS A 123 -10.00 -2.00 -8.27
N LYS A 124 -10.66 -3.01 -7.71
CA LYS A 124 -11.83 -2.88 -6.83
C LYS A 124 -11.53 -3.58 -5.50
N LEU A 125 -12.21 -3.15 -4.45
CA LEU A 125 -12.16 -3.78 -3.14
C LEU A 125 -12.65 -5.23 -3.26
N ALA A 126 -11.87 -6.16 -2.72
CA ALA A 126 -12.25 -7.56 -2.55
C ALA A 126 -12.09 -7.93 -1.07
N ALA A 127 -13.06 -8.65 -0.52
CA ALA A 127 -13.00 -9.13 0.86
C ALA A 127 -12.01 -10.30 0.98
N LEU A 128 -11.37 -10.44 2.15
CA LEU A 128 -10.49 -11.58 2.42
C LEU A 128 -11.28 -12.92 2.42
N PRO A 129 -10.73 -14.01 1.85
CA PRO A 129 -11.40 -15.30 1.79
C PRO A 129 -11.64 -15.95 3.17
N SER A 130 -12.64 -16.83 3.23
CA SER A 130 -13.32 -17.35 4.44
C SER A 130 -12.53 -18.31 5.35
N GLN A 131 -11.35 -18.78 4.94
CA GLN A 131 -10.61 -19.82 5.67
C GLN A 131 -9.55 -19.27 6.64
N LEU A 132 -9.45 -17.95 6.81
CA LEU A 132 -8.30 -17.30 7.45
C LEU A 132 -8.68 -16.11 8.37
N CYS A 133 -9.95 -16.03 8.81
CA CYS A 133 -10.39 -15.17 9.92
C CYS A 133 -10.46 -15.95 11.23
#